data_AF-A0A8S0UTA8-F1
#
_entry.id   AF-A0A8S0UTA8-F1
#
_cell.length_a   1.000
_cell.length_b   1.000
_cell.length_c   1.000
_cell.angle_alpha   90.00
_cell.angle_beta   90.00
_cell.angle_gamma   90.00
#
_symmetry.space_group_name_H-M   'P 1'
#
loop_
_entity.id
_entity.type
_entity.pdbx_description
1 polymer ?
#
loop_
_entity_poly.entity_id
_entity_poly.type
_entity_poly.pdbx_seq_one_letter_code
_entity_poly.pdbx_strand_id
1 'polypeptide(L)'
;MIHIQRVNSSQDGERTIQASFNSLFLGGVDTLLPLMQRSFPELGLQREDCTEMSWIESVLYWAGFPIESRDVLLNRTQPNVRYFKAKSDYVQIPILKNGLEGIWKLFFEDEAKEAMMFLTPYGGRMHEISESAIPFPHRAGNLCKIQHLLSWDEEEVEASKNYINWIRKLYSYMTPYVSRFPRAAYLNYRHLDIGVNDKGNTSYAKASIWGVKYFKNNFNRLVQVKTKVDPFNFF
;
A
#
# COMPACT_ATOMS: atom_id res chain seq x y z
N MET A 1 -6.47 -4.30 -7.50
CA MET A 1 -5.41 -4.36 -6.49
C MET A 1 -4.71 -5.69 -6.61
N ILE A 2 -3.39 -5.70 -6.66
CA ILE A 2 -2.61 -6.95 -6.62
C ILE A 2 -2.16 -7.15 -5.19
N HIS A 3 -2.47 -8.31 -4.62
CA HIS A 3 -2.00 -8.72 -3.30
C HIS A 3 -0.95 -9.82 -3.48
N ILE A 4 0.21 -9.66 -2.84
CA ILE A 4 1.32 -10.62 -2.92
C ILE A 4 1.69 -11.10 -1.53
N GLN A 5 1.76 -12.42 -1.37
CA GLN A 5 2.07 -13.09 -0.11
C GLN A 5 2.80 -14.43 -0.36
N ARG A 6 3.45 -14.95 0.67
CA ARG A 6 3.96 -16.33 0.66
C ARG A 6 2.84 -17.30 1.05
N VAL A 7 2.74 -18.43 0.36
CA VAL A 7 1.81 -19.52 0.67
C VAL A 7 2.52 -20.87 0.63
N ASN A 8 1.92 -21.90 1.22
CA ASN A 8 2.34 -23.28 0.98
C ASN A 8 1.96 -23.67 -0.45
N SER A 9 2.87 -24.37 -1.14
CA SER A 9 2.62 -24.89 -2.47
C SER A 9 1.77 -26.17 -2.40
N SER A 10 1.36 -26.69 -3.56
CA SER A 10 0.70 -28.00 -3.65
C SER A 10 1.65 -29.18 -3.44
N GLN A 11 2.97 -28.93 -3.43
CA GLN A 11 3.99 -29.91 -3.09
C GLN A 11 4.31 -29.80 -1.60
N ASP A 12 4.30 -30.95 -0.92
CA ASP A 12 4.45 -31.01 0.53
C ASP A 12 5.79 -30.41 0.98
N GLY A 13 5.75 -29.55 1.99
CA GLY A 13 6.91 -28.84 2.52
C GLY A 13 7.45 -27.66 1.69
N GLU A 14 7.01 -27.45 0.44
CA GLU A 14 7.48 -26.34 -0.38
C GLU A 14 6.63 -25.07 -0.24
N ARG A 15 7.29 -23.90 -0.21
CA ARG A 15 6.66 -22.58 -0.14
C ARG A 15 6.73 -21.91 -1.51
N THR A 16 5.71 -21.15 -1.88
CA THR A 16 5.68 -20.36 -3.13
C THR A 16 5.14 -18.95 -2.89
N ILE A 17 5.23 -18.10 -3.90
CA ILE A 17 4.63 -16.77 -3.90
C ILE A 17 3.29 -16.81 -4.62
N GLN A 18 2.25 -16.29 -3.98
CA GLN A 18 0.95 -16.09 -4.60
C GLN A 18 0.76 -14.60 -4.90
N ALA A 19 0.35 -14.30 -6.13
CA ALA A 19 -0.15 -12.99 -6.51
C ALA A 19 -1.66 -13.10 -6.83
N SER A 20 -2.49 -12.43 -6.04
CA SER A 20 -3.95 -12.37 -6.24
C SER A 20 -4.34 -11.07 -6.93
N PHE A 21 -5.04 -11.17 -8.06
CA PHE A 21 -5.48 -10.04 -8.86
C PHE A 21 -6.95 -9.74 -8.58
N ASN A 22 -7.21 -8.89 -7.59
CA ASN A 22 -8.57 -8.50 -7.23
C ASN A 22 -8.99 -7.25 -7.99
N SER A 23 -10.19 -7.23 -8.58
CA SER A 23 -10.66 -6.12 -9.41
C SER A 23 -12.08 -5.68 -9.03
N LEU A 24 -12.38 -4.41 -9.33
CA LEU A 24 -13.73 -3.86 -9.32
C LEU A 24 -13.91 -3.18 -10.67
N PHE A 25 -14.94 -3.58 -11.40
CA PHE A 25 -15.26 -3.01 -12.71
C PHE A 25 -16.68 -2.43 -12.65
N LEU A 26 -16.82 -1.17 -13.07
CA LEU A 26 -18.12 -0.49 -13.07
C LEU A 26 -18.84 -0.77 -14.39
N GLY A 27 -19.34 -1.99 -14.52
CA GLY A 27 -20.03 -2.49 -15.71
C GLY A 27 -20.28 -3.99 -15.61
N GLY A 28 -20.90 -4.56 -16.64
CA GLY A 28 -21.20 -5.98 -16.70
C GLY A 28 -20.02 -6.83 -17.19
N VAL A 29 -20.01 -8.11 -16.83
CA VAL A 29 -19.01 -9.11 -17.22
C VAL A 29 -18.84 -9.21 -18.74
N ASP A 30 -19.91 -9.01 -19.50
CA ASP A 30 -19.91 -9.04 -20.97
C ASP A 30 -19.08 -7.91 -21.59
N THR A 31 -18.87 -6.82 -20.84
CA THR A 31 -17.99 -5.70 -21.26
C THR A 31 -16.61 -5.80 -20.64
N LEU A 32 -16.47 -6.43 -19.47
CA LEU A 32 -15.20 -6.68 -18.80
C LEU A 32 -14.34 -7.69 -19.57
N LEU A 33 -14.88 -8.84 -19.96
CA LEU A 33 -14.10 -9.92 -20.56
C LEU A 33 -13.45 -9.49 -21.90
N PRO A 34 -14.15 -8.84 -22.85
CA PRO A 34 -13.51 -8.35 -24.07
C PRO A 34 -12.44 -7.29 -23.80
N LEU A 35 -12.64 -6.44 -22.79
CA LEU A 35 -11.65 -5.44 -22.38
C LEU A 35 -10.38 -6.12 -21.85
N MET A 36 -10.52 -7.11 -20.98
CA MET A 36 -9.40 -7.86 -20.42
C MET A 36 -8.66 -8.67 -21.47
N GLN A 37 -9.38 -9.32 -22.40
CA GLN A 37 -8.76 -10.04 -23.52
C GLN A 37 -7.91 -9.11 -24.41
N ARG A 38 -8.32 -7.84 -24.56
CA ARG A 38 -7.58 -6.85 -25.35
C ARG A 38 -6.41 -6.23 -24.60
N SER A 39 -6.57 -5.96 -23.31
CA SER A 39 -5.65 -5.11 -22.54
C SER A 39 -4.78 -5.85 -21.54
N PHE A 40 -5.17 -7.05 -21.11
CA PHE A 40 -4.39 -7.88 -20.19
C PHE A 40 -4.73 -9.39 -20.33
N PRO A 41 -4.56 -9.97 -21.53
CA PRO A 41 -4.91 -11.37 -21.79
C PRO A 41 -4.08 -12.38 -20.96
N GLU A 42 -2.88 -12.00 -20.53
CA GLU A 42 -1.98 -12.86 -19.74
C GLU A 42 -2.56 -13.26 -18.38
N LEU A 43 -3.53 -12.50 -17.86
CA LEU A 43 -4.23 -12.86 -16.63
C LEU A 43 -5.14 -14.08 -16.83
N GLY A 44 -5.61 -14.31 -18.07
CA GLY A 44 -6.47 -15.45 -18.39
C GLY A 44 -7.85 -15.40 -17.72
N LEU A 45 -8.37 -14.22 -17.40
CA LEU A 45 -9.64 -14.03 -16.70
C LEU A 45 -10.80 -14.70 -17.44
N GLN A 46 -11.54 -15.56 -16.76
CA GLN A 46 -12.72 -16.25 -17.29
C GLN A 46 -14.01 -15.71 -16.66
N ARG A 47 -15.16 -16.12 -17.22
CA ARG A 47 -16.47 -15.67 -16.71
C ARG A 47 -16.71 -16.19 -15.31
N GLU A 48 -16.24 -17.39 -15.03
CA GLU A 48 -16.37 -18.13 -13.78
C GLU A 48 -15.61 -17.44 -12.63
N ASP A 49 -14.61 -16.62 -12.95
CA ASP A 49 -13.86 -15.81 -11.98
C ASP A 49 -14.58 -14.49 -11.64
N CYS A 50 -15.63 -14.15 -12.37
CA CYS A 50 -16.35 -12.88 -12.24
C CYS A 50 -17.64 -13.07 -11.44
N THR A 51 -17.88 -12.17 -10.48
CA THR A 51 -19.15 -12.11 -9.76
C THR A 51 -19.75 -10.72 -9.93
N GLU A 52 -20.90 -10.63 -10.58
CA GLU A 52 -21.66 -9.39 -10.67
C GLU A 52 -22.43 -9.16 -9.37
N MET A 53 -22.34 -7.93 -8.85
CA MET A 53 -22.99 -7.53 -7.61
C MET A 53 -23.22 -6.02 -7.59
N SER A 54 -24.08 -5.55 -6.70
CA SER A 54 -24.26 -4.12 -6.48
C SER A 54 -23.00 -3.48 -5.87
N TRP A 55 -22.89 -2.16 -5.96
CA TRP A 55 -21.76 -1.44 -5.39
C TRP A 55 -21.59 -1.72 -3.88
N ILE A 56 -22.68 -1.76 -3.11
CA ILE A 56 -22.60 -1.99 -1.66
C ILE A 56 -22.17 -3.42 -1.32
N GLU A 57 -22.54 -4.40 -2.14
CA GLU A 57 -22.08 -5.78 -1.99
C GLU A 57 -20.59 -5.91 -2.30
N SER A 58 -20.08 -5.13 -3.27
CA SER A 58 -18.65 -5.06 -3.53
C SER A 58 -17.86 -4.54 -2.33
N VAL A 59 -18.42 -3.62 -1.54
CA VAL A 59 -17.78 -3.12 -0.30
C VAL A 59 -17.61 -4.26 0.70
N LEU A 60 -18.62 -5.12 0.87
CA LEU A 60 -18.55 -6.30 1.73
C LEU A 60 -17.51 -7.30 1.22
N TYR A 61 -17.51 -7.58 -0.09
CA TYR A 61 -16.54 -8.44 -0.74
C TYR A 61 -15.10 -7.99 -0.47
N TRP A 62 -14.80 -6.70 -0.70
CA TRP A 62 -13.47 -6.13 -0.44
C TRP A 62 -13.07 -6.11 1.03
N ALA A 63 -14.04 -6.03 1.94
CA ALA A 63 -13.81 -6.11 3.38
C ALA A 63 -13.66 -7.56 3.89
N GLY A 64 -13.89 -8.56 3.03
CA GLY A 64 -13.85 -9.98 3.41
C GLY A 64 -15.05 -10.44 4.23
N PHE A 65 -16.18 -9.73 4.16
CA PHE A 65 -17.41 -10.11 4.85
C PHE A 65 -18.35 -10.92 3.93
N PRO A 66 -19.21 -11.78 4.50
CA PRO A 66 -20.30 -12.38 3.75
C PRO A 66 -21.19 -11.31 3.10
N ILE A 67 -21.50 -11.48 1.81
CA ILE A 67 -22.22 -10.50 0.98
C ILE A 67 -23.64 -10.20 1.52
N GLU A 68 -24.26 -11.15 2.21
CA GLU A 68 -25.62 -11.03 2.75
C GLU A 68 -25.70 -10.17 4.02
N SER A 69 -24.58 -9.91 4.71
CA SER A 69 -24.57 -9.30 6.04
C SER A 69 -24.26 -7.80 6.00
N ARG A 70 -25.16 -6.99 5.44
CA ARG A 70 -24.94 -5.53 5.30
C ARG A 70 -24.82 -4.79 6.62
N ASP A 71 -25.50 -5.26 7.67
CA ASP A 71 -25.49 -4.65 9.00
C ASP A 71 -24.09 -4.68 9.64
N VAL A 72 -23.20 -5.56 9.18
CA VAL A 72 -21.80 -5.58 9.63
C VAL A 72 -21.08 -4.25 9.35
N LEU A 73 -21.50 -3.49 8.33
CA LEU A 73 -20.94 -2.17 8.01
C LEU A 73 -21.28 -1.10 9.07
N LEU A 74 -22.30 -1.34 9.91
CA LEU A 74 -22.64 -0.49 11.04
C LEU A 74 -21.82 -0.83 12.30
N ASN A 75 -21.15 -2.00 12.31
CA ASN A 75 -20.35 -2.44 13.43
C ASN A 75 -19.04 -1.64 13.51
N ARG A 76 -18.78 -1.04 14.67
CA ARG A 76 -17.59 -0.22 14.94
C ARG A 76 -16.48 -0.99 15.69
N THR A 77 -16.69 -2.27 15.96
CA THR A 77 -15.71 -3.15 16.59
C THR A 77 -14.73 -3.65 15.54
N GLN A 78 -13.43 -3.41 15.76
CA GLN A 78 -12.39 -3.90 14.86
C GLN A 78 -12.16 -5.40 15.11
N PRO A 79 -12.40 -6.28 14.12
CA PRO A 79 -12.07 -7.69 14.26
C PRO A 79 -10.55 -7.89 14.14
N ASN A 80 -10.03 -8.95 14.78
CA ASN A 80 -8.66 -9.44 14.59
C ASN A 80 -7.58 -8.36 14.76
N VAL A 81 -7.59 -7.67 15.90
CA VAL A 81 -6.53 -6.71 16.25
C VAL A 81 -5.20 -7.47 16.39
N ARG A 82 -4.27 -7.19 15.48
CA ARG A 82 -2.91 -7.75 15.45
C ARG A 82 -1.89 -6.63 15.52
N TYR A 83 -0.68 -6.96 15.96
CA TYR A 83 0.46 -6.06 15.81
C TYR A 83 0.85 -6.00 14.34
N PHE A 84 1.24 -4.83 13.86
CA PHE A 84 1.72 -4.71 12.49
C PHE A 84 2.74 -3.58 12.33
N LYS A 85 3.52 -3.70 11.25
CA LYS A 85 4.34 -2.63 10.72
C LYS A 85 3.99 -2.43 9.25
N ALA A 86 3.76 -1.19 8.86
CA ALA A 86 3.47 -0.83 7.48
C ALA A 86 4.45 0.23 6.95
N LYS A 87 4.68 0.20 5.63
CA LYS A 87 5.42 1.20 4.86
C LYS A 87 4.74 1.38 3.51
N SER A 88 5.04 2.48 2.82
CA SER A 88 4.49 2.75 1.49
C SER A 88 5.54 3.25 0.52
N ASP A 89 5.38 2.90 -0.75
CA ASP A 89 6.16 3.44 -1.85
C ASP A 89 5.25 3.79 -3.04
N TYR A 90 5.78 4.56 -3.98
CA TYR A 90 5.18 4.79 -5.29
C TYR A 90 6.12 4.31 -6.38
N VAL A 91 5.60 3.59 -7.36
CA VAL A 91 6.34 3.10 -8.53
C VAL A 91 6.05 4.04 -9.69
N GLN A 92 7.10 4.50 -10.37
CA GLN A 92 6.99 5.40 -11.53
C GLN A 92 7.45 4.74 -12.84
N ILE A 93 8.24 3.66 -12.72
CA ILE A 93 8.75 2.86 -13.83
C ILE A 93 8.57 1.39 -13.45
N PRO A 94 8.16 0.48 -14.36
CA PRO A 94 7.94 -0.93 -14.03
C PRO A 94 9.17 -1.58 -13.38
N ILE A 95 8.91 -2.35 -12.33
CA ILE A 95 9.96 -3.14 -11.65
C ILE A 95 10.36 -4.28 -12.58
N LEU A 96 11.66 -4.38 -12.86
CA LEU A 96 12.20 -5.46 -13.69
C LEU A 96 12.01 -6.83 -13.03
N LYS A 97 11.96 -7.88 -13.84
CA LYS A 97 11.77 -9.27 -13.37
C LYS A 97 12.77 -9.68 -12.28
N ASN A 98 14.04 -9.35 -12.45
CA ASN A 98 15.09 -9.63 -11.45
C ASN A 98 14.86 -8.87 -10.12
N GLY A 99 14.24 -7.69 -10.17
CA GLY A 99 13.79 -6.95 -8.99
C GLY A 99 12.69 -7.70 -8.25
N LEU A 100 11.71 -8.24 -8.97
CA LEU A 100 10.66 -9.08 -8.38
C LEU A 100 11.25 -10.38 -7.80
N GLU A 101 12.19 -11.03 -8.50
CA GLU A 101 12.88 -12.23 -8.01
C GLU A 101 13.63 -12.01 -6.70
N GLY A 102 14.22 -10.83 -6.49
CA GLY A 102 14.83 -10.49 -5.21
C GLY A 102 13.81 -10.25 -4.10
N ILE A 103 12.61 -9.74 -4.40
CA ILE A 103 11.50 -9.67 -3.43
C ILE A 103 11.10 -11.08 -3.00
N TRP A 104 10.98 -12.03 -3.93
CA TRP A 104 10.64 -13.43 -3.61
C TRP A 104 11.60 -14.04 -2.60
N LYS A 105 12.91 -13.83 -2.78
CA LYS A 105 13.94 -14.29 -1.84
C LYS A 105 13.70 -13.77 -0.41
N LEU A 106 13.31 -12.50 -0.27
CA LEU A 106 12.99 -11.92 1.03
C LEU A 106 11.70 -12.51 1.63
N PHE A 107 10.69 -12.78 0.80
CA PHE A 107 9.43 -13.40 1.24
C PHE A 107 9.61 -14.85 1.70
N PHE A 108 10.66 -15.54 1.27
CA PHE A 108 10.96 -16.90 1.74
C PHE A 108 11.62 -16.96 3.11
N GLU A 109 12.10 -15.84 3.66
CA GLU A 109 12.62 -15.74 5.04
C GLU A 109 11.52 -16.06 6.06
N ASP A 110 11.88 -16.59 7.23
CA ASP A 110 10.88 -17.06 8.20
C ASP A 110 10.08 -15.92 8.82
N GLU A 111 10.71 -14.75 9.02
CA GLU A 111 10.08 -13.52 9.49
C GLU A 111 9.01 -12.97 8.53
N ALA A 112 9.03 -13.40 7.26
CA ALA A 112 8.11 -12.96 6.23
C ALA A 112 6.79 -13.73 6.19
N LYS A 113 6.55 -14.65 7.14
CA LYS A 113 5.39 -15.57 7.10
C LYS A 113 4.06 -14.86 6.88
N GLU A 114 3.86 -13.73 7.55
CA GLU A 114 2.64 -12.93 7.52
C GLU A 114 2.86 -11.60 6.74
N ALA A 115 3.90 -11.56 5.89
CA ALA A 115 4.20 -10.40 5.07
C ALA A 115 3.28 -10.34 3.85
N MET A 116 2.85 -9.13 3.53
CA MET A 116 1.99 -8.82 2.41
C MET A 116 2.50 -7.58 1.67
N MET A 117 2.40 -7.61 0.35
CA MET A 117 2.57 -6.44 -0.50
C MET A 117 1.28 -6.17 -1.28
N PHE A 118 0.74 -4.96 -1.17
CA PHE A 118 -0.43 -4.53 -1.93
C PHE A 118 -0.05 -3.49 -2.97
N LEU A 119 -0.30 -3.77 -4.24
CA LEU A 119 -0.10 -2.86 -5.35
C LEU A 119 -1.46 -2.31 -5.79
N THR A 120 -1.66 -1.02 -5.55
CA THR A 120 -2.87 -0.29 -5.95
C THR A 120 -2.57 0.51 -7.21
N PRO A 121 -3.21 0.21 -8.36
CA PRO A 121 -2.94 0.91 -9.61
C PRO A 121 -3.33 2.40 -9.52
N TYR A 122 -2.52 3.24 -10.14
CA TYR A 122 -2.77 4.67 -10.34
C TYR A 122 -3.01 4.92 -11.84
N GLY A 123 -3.36 6.16 -12.20
CA GLY A 123 -3.86 6.51 -13.53
C GLY A 123 -5.28 7.05 -13.46
N GLY A 124 -5.97 7.07 -14.61
CA GLY A 124 -7.34 7.58 -14.73
C GLY A 124 -7.52 8.92 -14.02
N ARG A 125 -8.55 9.03 -13.18
CA ARG A 125 -8.87 10.26 -12.45
C ARG A 125 -7.71 10.79 -11.58
N MET A 126 -6.81 9.93 -11.10
CA MET A 126 -5.65 10.36 -10.31
C MET A 126 -4.59 11.11 -11.12
N HIS A 127 -4.55 10.94 -12.45
CA HIS A 127 -3.65 11.68 -13.34
C HIS A 127 -4.20 13.06 -13.73
N GLU A 128 -5.51 13.22 -13.74
CA GLU A 128 -6.18 14.46 -14.16
C GLU A 128 -6.12 15.56 -13.09
N ILE A 129 -5.97 15.17 -11.82
CA ILE A 129 -5.93 16.10 -10.69
C ILE A 129 -4.51 16.63 -10.52
N SER A 130 -4.35 17.95 -10.48
CA SER A 130 -3.05 18.60 -10.20
C SER A 130 -2.47 18.14 -8.86
N GLU A 131 -1.14 17.94 -8.81
CA GLU A 131 -0.41 17.62 -7.57
C GLU A 131 -0.63 18.67 -6.47
N SER A 132 -0.91 19.93 -6.83
CA SER A 132 -1.10 21.03 -5.88
C SER A 132 -2.57 21.33 -5.53
N ALA A 133 -3.52 20.57 -6.10
CA ALA A 133 -4.95 20.80 -5.88
C ALA A 133 -5.35 20.65 -4.40
N ILE A 134 -4.76 19.67 -3.71
CA ILE A 134 -4.93 19.40 -2.27
C ILE A 134 -3.58 18.96 -1.68
N PRO A 135 -3.42 18.85 -0.34
CA PRO A 135 -2.16 18.46 0.27
C PRO A 135 -1.55 17.16 -0.27
N PHE A 136 -2.38 16.16 -0.59
CA PHE A 136 -1.96 14.88 -1.16
C PHE A 136 -1.44 15.07 -2.61
N PRO A 137 -0.13 14.87 -2.86
CA PRO A 137 0.50 15.30 -4.10
C PRO A 137 0.70 14.18 -5.13
N HIS A 138 0.48 12.92 -4.77
CA HIS A 138 0.91 11.79 -5.60
C HIS A 138 -0.12 11.54 -6.70
N ARG A 139 0.05 12.21 -7.85
CA ARG A 139 -0.90 12.21 -8.99
C ARG A 139 -0.25 11.61 -10.24
N ALA A 140 -0.24 12.34 -11.34
CA ALA A 140 0.39 11.98 -12.60
C ALA A 140 1.85 11.52 -12.42
N GLY A 141 2.23 10.48 -13.18
CA GLY A 141 3.58 9.90 -13.17
C GLY A 141 3.80 8.79 -12.14
N ASN A 142 2.77 8.39 -11.38
CA ASN A 142 2.81 7.20 -10.54
C ASN A 142 2.01 6.08 -11.21
N LEU A 143 2.63 4.91 -11.43
CA LEU A 143 1.98 3.72 -11.99
C LEU A 143 1.16 3.00 -10.93
N CYS A 144 1.69 2.89 -9.72
CA CYS A 144 0.98 2.31 -8.58
C CYS A 144 1.55 2.79 -7.24
N LYS A 145 0.74 2.66 -6.19
CA LYS A 145 1.18 2.73 -4.79
C LYS A 145 1.40 1.32 -4.28
N ILE A 146 2.51 1.10 -3.60
CA ILE A 146 2.79 -0.14 -2.87
C ILE A 146 2.55 0.11 -1.38
N GLN A 147 1.83 -0.81 -0.72
CA GLN A 147 1.85 -0.96 0.73
C GLN A 147 2.65 -2.22 1.07
N HIS A 148 3.69 -2.07 1.87
CA HIS A 148 4.38 -3.18 2.51
C HIS A 148 3.77 -3.34 3.90
N LEU A 149 3.31 -4.53 4.24
CA LEU A 149 2.68 -4.83 5.52
C LEU A 149 3.27 -6.12 6.07
N LEU A 150 3.55 -6.15 7.36
CA LEU A 150 3.87 -7.36 8.09
C LEU A 150 3.09 -7.31 9.40
N SER A 151 2.32 -8.35 9.68
CA SER A 151 1.53 -8.49 10.92
C SER A 151 2.01 -9.68 11.72
N TRP A 152 1.79 -9.69 13.02
CA TRP A 152 2.13 -10.82 13.89
C TRP A 152 1.26 -10.80 15.15
N ASP A 153 1.15 -11.96 15.81
CA ASP A 153 0.31 -12.14 17.01
C ASP A 153 1.11 -12.03 18.31
N GLU A 154 2.41 -12.23 18.26
CA GLU A 154 3.28 -12.29 19.44
C GLU A 154 3.59 -10.89 19.98
N GLU A 155 3.30 -10.66 21.26
CA GLU A 155 3.67 -9.42 21.96
C GLU A 155 5.17 -9.39 22.34
N GLU A 156 5.89 -10.50 22.15
CA GLU A 156 7.30 -10.61 22.52
C GLU A 156 8.16 -9.57 21.81
N VAL A 157 8.81 -8.74 22.62
CA VAL A 157 9.61 -7.59 22.15
C VAL A 157 10.71 -8.03 21.19
N GLU A 158 11.34 -9.20 21.40
CA GLU A 158 12.44 -9.64 20.56
C GLU A 158 11.98 -10.17 19.19
N ALA A 159 10.88 -10.93 19.15
CA ALA A 159 10.22 -11.32 17.91
C ALA A 159 9.80 -10.08 17.09
N SER A 160 9.24 -9.05 17.77
CA SER A 160 8.84 -7.79 17.13
C SER A 160 10.00 -7.06 16.43
N LYS A 161 11.22 -7.13 16.98
CA LYS A 161 12.41 -6.51 16.35
C LYS A 161 12.78 -7.20 15.05
N ASN A 162 12.71 -8.53 15.00
CA ASN A 162 13.03 -9.30 13.80
C ASN A 162 12.06 -8.97 12.66
N TYR A 163 10.75 -8.92 12.95
CA TYR A 163 9.73 -8.50 11.98
C TYR A 163 9.94 -7.06 11.48
N ILE A 164 10.22 -6.12 12.39
CA ILE A 164 10.48 -4.72 12.03
C ILE A 164 11.77 -4.60 11.18
N ASN A 165 12.81 -5.37 11.49
CA ASN A 165 14.04 -5.39 10.73
C ASN A 165 13.84 -5.99 9.34
N TRP A 166 13.05 -7.06 9.22
CA TRP A 166 12.71 -7.67 7.94
C TRP A 166 11.98 -6.67 7.02
N ILE A 167 10.95 -5.98 7.49
CA ILE A 167 10.23 -5.01 6.65
C ILE A 167 11.10 -3.78 6.32
N ARG A 168 12.07 -3.43 7.17
CA ARG A 168 13.10 -2.42 6.85
C ARG A 168 14.04 -2.92 5.75
N LYS A 169 14.45 -4.19 5.79
CA LYS A 169 15.26 -4.83 4.74
C LYS A 169 14.52 -4.85 3.40
N LEU A 170 13.25 -5.24 3.37
CA LEU A 170 12.40 -5.16 2.18
C LEU A 170 12.29 -3.73 1.64
N TYR A 171 12.01 -2.76 2.51
CA TYR A 171 11.90 -1.36 2.10
C TYR A 171 13.23 -0.82 1.56
N SER A 172 14.36 -1.18 2.17
CA SER A 172 15.69 -0.81 1.67
C SER A 172 15.98 -1.45 0.31
N TYR A 173 15.63 -2.73 0.12
CA TYR A 173 15.74 -3.42 -1.16
C TYR A 173 14.95 -2.73 -2.27
N MET A 174 13.77 -2.18 -1.96
CA MET A 174 12.90 -1.51 -2.92
C MET A 174 13.42 -0.15 -3.41
N THR A 175 14.43 0.43 -2.75
CA THR A 175 14.94 1.79 -3.04
C THR A 175 15.22 2.10 -4.52
N PRO A 176 15.88 1.24 -5.33
CA PRO A 176 16.18 1.56 -6.72
C PRO A 176 14.97 1.42 -7.65
N TYR A 177 13.87 0.78 -7.20
CA TYR A 177 12.71 0.43 -8.03
C TYR A 177 11.50 1.36 -7.83
N VAL A 178 11.60 2.31 -6.92
CA VAL A 178 10.51 3.22 -6.53
C VAL A 178 10.88 4.67 -6.80
N SER A 179 9.92 5.57 -6.58
CA SER A 179 10.13 7.01 -6.69
C SER A 179 11.37 7.48 -5.92
N ARG A 180 12.05 8.47 -6.48
CA ARG A 180 13.26 9.07 -5.91
C ARG A 180 13.16 10.59 -6.02
N PHE A 181 13.86 11.28 -5.12
CA PHE A 181 13.95 12.75 -5.08
C PHE A 181 12.59 13.49 -5.04
N PRO A 182 11.75 13.28 -4.01
CA PRO A 182 11.96 12.40 -2.85
C PRO A 182 11.39 11.00 -3.07
N ARG A 183 11.83 10.04 -2.24
CA ARG A 183 11.14 8.75 -2.11
C ARG A 183 9.79 8.97 -1.44
N ALA A 184 8.72 8.94 -2.23
CA ALA A 184 7.37 9.30 -1.84
C ALA A 184 6.76 8.30 -0.86
N ALA A 185 5.98 8.81 0.08
CA ALA A 185 5.26 8.03 1.08
C ALA A 185 3.82 8.55 1.26
N TYR A 186 2.93 7.72 1.78
CA TYR A 186 1.54 8.08 2.04
C TYR A 186 1.30 8.36 3.53
N LEU A 187 0.78 9.56 3.84
CA LEU A 187 0.61 10.03 5.21
C LEU A 187 -0.22 9.09 6.09
N ASN A 188 -1.30 8.51 5.55
CA ASN A 188 -2.18 7.64 6.33
C ASN A 188 -1.55 6.28 6.66
N TYR A 189 -0.42 5.94 6.04
CA TYR A 189 0.44 4.81 6.43
C TYR A 189 1.66 5.35 7.17
N ARG A 190 1.43 6.01 8.31
CA ARG A 190 2.49 6.65 9.09
C ARG A 190 3.57 5.64 9.43
N HIS A 191 4.83 5.97 9.13
CA HIS A 191 5.96 5.18 9.58
C HIS A 191 7.12 6.09 10.00
N LEU A 192 7.40 6.10 11.30
CA LEU A 192 8.37 7.02 11.92
C LEU A 192 9.83 6.83 11.45
N ASP A 193 10.11 5.73 10.73
CA ASP A 193 11.45 5.44 10.21
C ASP A 193 11.94 6.45 9.16
N ILE A 194 11.07 7.27 8.55
CA ILE A 194 11.49 8.33 7.60
C ILE A 194 11.84 9.66 8.28
N GLY A 195 11.57 9.78 9.58
CA GLY A 195 11.83 10.97 10.36
C GLY A 195 10.74 11.26 11.37
N VAL A 196 11.14 11.95 12.43
CA VAL A 196 10.27 12.45 13.50
C VAL A 196 10.63 13.89 13.81
N ASN A 197 9.69 14.58 14.42
CA ASN A 197 9.92 15.86 15.07
C ASN A 197 10.74 15.68 16.35
N ASP A 198 11.49 16.71 16.71
CA ASP A 198 12.18 16.77 17.99
C ASP A 198 11.16 17.02 19.12
N LYS A 199 11.53 16.69 20.37
CA LYS A 199 10.68 17.02 21.52
C LYS A 199 10.63 18.55 21.68
N GLY A 200 9.44 19.13 21.52
CA GLY A 200 9.23 20.58 21.56
C GLY A 200 9.30 21.20 20.17
N ASN A 201 10.24 22.11 19.94
CA ASN A 201 10.38 22.82 18.67
C ASN A 201 11.19 22.00 17.66
N THR A 202 10.61 21.79 16.48
CA THR A 202 11.30 21.17 15.33
C THR A 202 11.59 22.21 14.27
N SER A 203 12.82 22.21 13.75
CA SER A 203 13.17 23.09 12.64
C SER A 203 12.50 22.66 11.33
N TYR A 204 12.21 23.63 10.46
CA TYR A 204 11.73 23.34 9.10
C TYR A 204 12.66 22.37 8.36
N ALA A 205 13.99 22.56 8.48
CA ALA A 205 14.97 21.69 7.83
C ALA A 205 14.83 20.23 8.27
N LYS A 206 14.68 19.97 9.58
CA LYS A 206 14.44 18.62 10.12
C LYS A 206 13.12 18.03 9.62
N ALA A 207 12.04 18.80 9.70
CA ALA A 207 10.72 18.34 9.28
C ALA A 207 10.63 18.08 7.77
N SER A 208 11.37 18.85 6.96
CA SER A 208 11.37 18.72 5.51
C SER A 208 11.86 17.35 5.03
N ILE A 209 12.72 16.66 5.80
CA ILE A 209 13.25 15.32 5.47
C ILE A 209 12.11 14.31 5.22
N TRP A 210 11.08 14.34 6.08
CA TRP A 210 9.90 13.47 5.96
C TRP A 210 8.72 14.19 5.29
N GLY A 211 8.59 15.51 5.50
CA GLY A 211 7.49 16.32 4.98
C GLY A 211 7.37 16.26 3.46
N VAL A 212 8.50 16.40 2.74
CA VAL A 212 8.49 16.33 1.28
C VAL A 212 8.21 14.91 0.76
N LYS A 213 8.47 13.86 1.54
CA LYS A 213 8.10 12.49 1.15
C LYS A 213 6.58 12.31 1.14
N TYR A 214 5.89 12.89 2.12
CA TYR A 214 4.42 12.84 2.19
C TYR A 214 3.73 13.82 1.24
N PHE A 215 4.27 15.03 1.12
CA PHE A 215 3.55 16.17 0.51
C PHE A 215 4.25 16.76 -0.71
N LYS A 216 5.43 16.26 -1.11
CA LYS A 216 6.25 16.83 -2.20
C LYS A 216 6.33 18.36 -2.03
N ASN A 217 6.08 19.10 -3.12
CA ASN A 217 6.10 20.56 -3.18
C ASN A 217 5.02 21.23 -2.32
N ASN A 218 3.97 20.51 -1.91
CA ASN A 218 2.90 21.06 -1.08
C ASN A 218 3.34 21.27 0.38
N PHE A 219 4.47 20.70 0.81
CA PHE A 219 4.94 20.82 2.19
C PHE A 219 5.13 22.30 2.60
N ASN A 220 5.68 23.14 1.72
CA ASN A 220 5.91 24.56 2.04
C ASN A 220 4.61 25.30 2.33
N ARG A 221 3.59 25.08 1.50
CA ARG A 221 2.26 25.67 1.71
C ARG A 221 1.62 25.18 3.01
N LEU A 222 1.82 23.92 3.36
CA LEU A 222 1.34 23.35 4.63
C LEU A 222 2.01 24.01 5.84
N VAL A 223 3.33 24.21 5.79
CA VAL A 223 4.07 24.91 6.85
C VAL A 223 3.55 26.33 7.02
N GLN A 224 3.34 27.08 5.93
CA GLN A 224 2.78 28.44 5.99
C GLN A 224 1.40 28.48 6.65
N VAL A 225 0.51 27.55 6.29
CA VAL A 225 -0.80 27.44 6.92
C VAL A 225 -0.66 27.12 8.40
N LYS A 226 0.15 26.11 8.76
CA LYS A 226 0.42 25.71 10.15
C LYS A 226 0.92 26.89 10.99
N THR A 227 1.90 27.64 10.50
CA THR A 227 2.43 28.83 11.19
C THR A 227 1.37 29.89 11.44
N LYS A 228 0.42 30.06 10.52
CA LYS A 228 -0.65 31.06 10.66
C LYS A 228 -1.75 30.62 11.62
N VAL A 229 -2.17 29.35 11.56
CA VAL A 229 -3.33 28.86 12.31
C VAL A 229 -2.97 28.31 13.69
N ASP A 230 -1.73 27.88 13.89
CA ASP A 230 -1.23 27.36 15.16
C ASP A 230 0.26 27.73 15.35
N PRO A 231 0.56 29.01 15.62
CA PRO A 231 1.92 29.53 15.75
C PRO A 231 2.67 28.97 16.97
N PHE A 232 1.95 28.52 17.99
CA PHE A 232 2.53 27.95 19.21
C PHE A 232 2.68 26.43 19.14
N ASN A 233 2.31 25.82 18.01
CA ASN A 233 2.46 24.41 17.73
C ASN A 233 1.79 23.52 18.81
N PHE A 234 0.56 23.87 19.18
CA PHE A 234 -0.23 23.06 20.12
C PHE A 234 -0.60 21.69 19.53
N PHE A 235 -0.90 21.64 18.23
CA PHE A 235 -1.26 20.42 17.49
C PHE A 235 -0.13 19.77 16.70
#